data_AF-A0AA43FNL5-F1
#
_entry.id   AF-A0AA43FNL5-F1
#
_cell.length_a   1.000
_cell.length_b   1.000
_cell.length_c   1.000
_cell.angle_alpha   90.00
_cell.angle_beta   90.00
_cell.angle_gamma   90.00
#
_symmetry.space_group_name_H-M   'P 1'
#
loop_
_entity.id
_entity.type
_entity.pdbx_description
1 polymer ?
#
loop_
_entity_poly.entity_id
_entity_poly.type
_entity_poly.pdbx_seq_one_letter_code
_entity_poly.pdbx_strand_id
1 'polypeptide(L)'
;MFLYLILTLVVLIPLLAIVLDSQVGRALASRLEGRSLSGSGGIDAERLAFLEGEVDRLGREIERLNEEGEFVQKLLTERASGTPTPLPSGDDSR
;
A
#
# COMPACT_ATOMS: atom_id res chain seq x y z
N MET A 1 -51.25 -9.17 4.99
CA MET A 1 -49.77 -9.33 4.90
C MET A 1 -49.05 -8.73 6.12
N PHE A 2 -49.32 -7.47 6.50
CA PHE A 2 -48.70 -6.82 7.67
C PHE A 2 -48.93 -7.55 9.00
N LEU A 3 -50.14 -8.05 9.25
CA LEU A 3 -50.46 -8.82 10.46
C LEU A 3 -49.66 -10.13 10.56
N TYR A 4 -49.41 -10.79 9.43
CA TYR A 4 -48.58 -12.00 9.39
C TYR A 4 -47.11 -11.68 9.72
N LEU A 5 -46.61 -10.53 9.25
CA LEU A 5 -45.26 -10.04 9.57
C LEU A 5 -45.14 -9.74 11.07
N ILE A 6 -46.14 -9.07 11.66
CA ILE A 6 -46.20 -8.81 13.12
C ILE A 6 -46.20 -10.13 13.90
N LEU A 7 -47.05 -11.08 13.52
CA LEU A 7 -47.15 -12.36 14.22
C LEU A 7 -45.83 -13.14 14.12
N THR A 8 -45.18 -13.12 12.96
CA THR A 8 -43.85 -13.72 12.76
C THR A 8 -42.81 -13.05 13.65
N LEU A 9 -42.79 -11.71 13.73
CA LEU A 9 -41.84 -10.96 14.56
C LEU A 9 -42.03 -11.25 16.05
N VAL A 10 -43.30 -11.30 16.51
CA VAL A 10 -43.66 -11.58 17.91
C VAL A 10 -43.19 -12.97 18.34
N VAL A 11 -43.20 -13.95 17.43
CA VAL A 11 -42.67 -15.31 17.71
C VAL A 11 -41.15 -15.36 17.58
N LEU A 12 -40.57 -14.62 16.64
CA LEU A 12 -39.12 -14.63 16.36
C LEU A 12 -38.30 -13.99 17.49
N ILE A 13 -38.75 -12.87 18.04
CA ILE A 13 -38.04 -12.13 19.10
C ILE A 13 -37.73 -13.02 20.33
N PRO A 14 -38.70 -13.72 20.96
CA PRO A 14 -38.41 -14.57 22.12
C PRO A 14 -37.56 -15.79 21.77
N LEU A 15 -37.69 -16.35 20.56
CA LEU A 15 -36.81 -17.43 20.09
C LEU A 15 -35.36 -16.95 19.98
N LEU A 16 -35.14 -15.77 19.42
CA LEU A 16 -33.80 -15.18 19.34
C LEU A 16 -33.23 -14.92 20.73
N ALA A 17 -34.02 -14.41 21.68
CA ALA A 17 -33.57 -14.17 23.06
C ALA A 17 -33.06 -15.46 23.73
N ILE A 18 -33.81 -16.57 23.63
CA ILE A 18 -33.43 -17.87 24.20
C ILE A 18 -32.17 -18.43 23.53
N VAL A 19 -32.05 -18.27 22.21
CA VAL A 19 -30.89 -18.76 21.46
C VAL A 19 -29.63 -17.94 21.76
N LEU A 20 -29.76 -16.63 21.93
CA LEU A 20 -28.64 -15.73 22.27
C LEU A 20 -28.09 -16.02 23.68
N ASP A 21 -28.95 -16.34 24.64
CA ASP A 21 -28.54 -16.76 25.99
C ASP A 21 -27.92 -18.18 26.03
N SER A 22 -27.98 -18.93 24.93
CA SER A 22 -27.40 -20.27 24.80
C SER A 22 -25.94 -20.23 24.34
N GLN A 23 -25.16 -21.27 24.72
CA GLN A 23 -23.77 -21.47 24.29
C GLN A 23 -23.62 -21.46 22.76
N VAL A 24 -24.66 -21.87 22.02
CA VAL A 24 -24.68 -21.87 20.55
C VAL A 24 -24.78 -20.44 19.99
N GLY A 25 -25.63 -19.59 20.56
CA GLY A 25 -25.73 -18.17 20.17
C GLY A 25 -24.44 -17.43 20.49
N ARG A 26 -23.84 -17.72 21.65
CA ARG A 26 -22.56 -17.14 22.09
C ARG A 26 -21.38 -17.60 21.20
N ALA A 27 -21.35 -18.86 20.77
CA ALA A 27 -20.34 -19.38 19.84
C ALA A 27 -20.51 -18.85 18.41
N LEU A 28 -21.75 -18.62 17.97
CA LEU A 28 -22.02 -17.95 16.70
C LEU A 28 -21.64 -16.47 16.76
N ALA A 29 -21.96 -15.78 17.85
CA ALA A 29 -21.55 -14.40 18.09
C ALA A 29 -20.02 -14.27 18.14
N SER A 30 -19.32 -15.15 18.85
CA SER A 30 -17.85 -15.14 18.91
C SER A 30 -17.22 -15.47 17.55
N ARG A 31 -17.87 -16.29 16.73
CA ARG A 31 -17.42 -16.59 15.36
C ARG A 31 -17.71 -15.43 14.41
N LEU A 32 -18.84 -14.74 14.58
CA LEU A 32 -19.21 -13.58 13.78
C LEU A 32 -18.36 -12.36 14.15
N GLU A 33 -18.07 -12.13 15.44
CA GLU A 33 -17.06 -11.18 15.92
C GLU A 33 -15.67 -11.58 15.44
N GLY A 34 -15.30 -12.86 15.54
CA GLY A 34 -14.05 -13.37 14.99
C GLY A 34 -13.90 -13.11 13.49
N ARG A 35 -14.99 -13.14 12.72
CA ARG A 35 -14.99 -12.83 11.28
C ARG A 35 -15.11 -11.32 11.00
N SER A 36 -15.84 -10.57 11.82
CA SER A 36 -16.07 -9.14 11.69
C SER A 36 -14.88 -8.30 12.17
N LEU A 37 -14.12 -8.79 13.15
CA LEU A 37 -12.94 -8.11 13.70
C LEU A 37 -11.64 -8.61 13.05
N SER A 38 -11.58 -9.88 12.59
CA SER A 38 -10.38 -10.42 11.92
C SER A 38 -10.41 -10.34 10.38
N GLY A 39 -11.55 -10.02 9.76
CA GLY A 39 -11.71 -10.10 8.30
C GLY A 39 -11.26 -8.88 7.50
N SER A 40 -11.03 -7.72 8.14
CA SER A 40 -10.54 -6.51 7.45
C SER A 40 -9.22 -6.03 8.08
N GLY A 41 -9.17 -5.78 9.38
CA GLY A 41 -8.01 -5.12 9.99
C GLY A 41 -6.67 -5.88 9.91
N GLY A 42 -6.67 -7.21 9.96
CA GLY A 42 -5.42 -8.00 9.95
C GLY A 42 -4.79 -8.15 8.56
N ILE A 43 -5.61 -8.47 7.55
CA ILE A 43 -5.16 -8.60 6.15
C ILE A 43 -4.79 -7.23 5.59
N ASP A 44 -5.54 -6.18 5.95
CA ASP A 44 -5.26 -4.82 5.51
C ASP A 44 -3.98 -4.27 6.17
N ALA A 45 -3.68 -4.62 7.43
CA ALA A 45 -2.45 -4.21 8.11
C ALA A 45 -1.19 -4.88 7.52
N GLU A 46 -1.23 -6.18 7.20
CA GLU A 46 -0.10 -6.87 6.57
C GLU A 46 0.15 -6.34 5.15
N ARG A 47 -0.92 -6.09 4.39
CA ARG A 47 -0.83 -5.43 3.07
C ARG A 47 -0.28 -4.01 3.18
N LEU A 48 -0.72 -3.24 4.18
CA LEU A 48 -0.24 -1.89 4.42
C LEU A 48 1.25 -1.87 4.78
N ALA A 49 1.69 -2.77 5.66
CA ALA A 49 3.11 -2.91 6.02
C ALA A 49 3.97 -3.33 4.82
N PHE A 50 3.45 -4.21 3.96
CA PHE A 50 4.12 -4.58 2.71
C PHE A 50 4.24 -3.40 1.75
N LEU A 51 3.16 -2.64 1.54
CA LEU A 51 3.17 -1.43 0.71
C LEU A 51 4.12 -0.37 1.25
N GLU A 52 4.16 -0.17 2.58
CA GLU A 52 5.09 0.76 3.23
C GLU A 52 6.54 0.36 2.96
N GLY A 53 6.86 -0.93 3.05
CA GLY A 53 8.18 -1.46 2.69
C GLY A 53 8.52 -1.29 1.21
N GLU A 54 7.55 -1.47 0.30
CA GLU A 54 7.76 -1.24 -1.13
C GLU A 54 7.98 0.24 -1.46
N VAL A 55 7.24 1.15 -0.83
CA VAL A 55 7.41 2.61 -1.00
C VAL A 55 8.79 3.03 -0.52
N ASP A 56 9.24 2.55 0.63
CA ASP A 56 10.55 2.87 1.18
C ASP A 56 11.69 2.33 0.30
N ARG A 57 11.49 1.16 -0.32
CA ARG A 57 12.41 0.63 -1.34
C ARG A 57 12.42 1.49 -2.61
N LEU A 58 11.25 1.87 -3.11
CA LEU A 58 11.15 2.67 -4.32
C LEU A 58 11.77 4.06 -4.13
N GLY A 59 11.61 4.65 -2.94
CA GLY A 59 12.27 5.91 -2.57
C GLY A 59 13.78 5.83 -2.69
N ARG A 60 14.40 4.76 -2.16
CA ARG A 60 15.84 4.52 -2.29
C ARG A 60 16.30 4.32 -3.75
N GLU A 61 15.50 3.63 -4.56
CA GLU A 61 15.81 3.43 -5.98
C GLU A 61 15.73 4.74 -6.77
N ILE A 62 14.74 5.60 -6.47
CA ILE A 62 14.62 6.93 -7.08
C ILE A 62 15.80 7.83 -6.68
N GLU A 63 16.20 7.82 -5.42
CA GLU A 63 17.33 8.63 -4.93
C GLU A 63 18.63 8.24 -5.64
N ARG A 64 18.90 6.93 -5.74
CA ARG A 64 20.04 6.42 -6.52
C ARG A 64 19.97 6.81 -8.00
N LEU A 65 18.79 6.70 -8.61
CA LEU A 65 18.61 7.07 -10.02
C LEU A 65 18.86 8.57 -10.24
N ASN A 66 18.48 9.41 -9.27
CA ASN A 66 18.72 10.84 -9.32
C ASN A 66 20.22 11.16 -9.21
N GLU A 67 20.97 10.49 -8.33
CA GLU A 67 22.43 10.61 -8.24
C GLU A 67 23.12 10.23 -9.55
N GLU A 68 22.72 9.11 -10.16
CA GLU A 68 23.23 8.68 -11.46
C GLU A 68 22.91 9.70 -12.57
N GLY A 69 21.71 10.28 -12.55
CA GLY A 69 21.29 11.34 -13.46
C GLY A 69 22.11 12.63 -13.30
N GLU A 70 22.31 13.10 -12.07
CA GLU A 70 23.11 14.29 -11.77
C GLU A 70 24.57 14.10 -12.21
N PHE A 71 25.13 12.91 -12.00
CA PHE A 71 26.47 12.57 -12.45
C PHE A 71 26.61 12.65 -13.98
N VAL A 72 25.67 12.06 -14.72
CA VAL A 72 25.65 12.14 -16.19
C VAL A 72 25.49 13.58 -16.67
N GLN A 73 24.62 14.35 -16.03
CA GLN A 73 24.42 15.76 -16.36
C GLN A 73 25.68 16.59 -16.12
N LYS A 74 26.42 16.31 -15.04
CA LYS A 74 27.71 16.94 -14.77
C LYS A 74 28.76 16.57 -15.81
N LEU A 75 28.87 15.30 -16.20
CA LEU A 75 29.79 14.86 -17.26
C LEU A 75 29.50 15.53 -18.61
N LEU A 76 28.23 15.62 -18.98
CA LEU A 76 27.82 16.29 -20.21
C LEU A 76 28.12 17.80 -20.15
N THR A 77 27.86 18.43 -19.00
CA THR A 77 28.14 19.85 -18.77
C THR A 77 29.64 20.11 -18.85
N GLU A 78 30.47 19.32 -18.17
CA GLU A 78 31.94 19.42 -18.22
C GLU A 78 32.49 19.17 -19.64
N ARG A 79 31.95 18.21 -20.38
CA ARG A 79 32.31 17.99 -21.79
C ARG A 79 31.91 19.18 -22.68
N ALA A 80 30.75 19.79 -22.42
CA ALA A 80 30.25 20.93 -23.20
C ALA A 80 30.92 22.25 -22.83
N SER A 81 31.37 22.40 -21.59
CA SER A 81 32.09 23.59 -21.07
C SER A 81 33.61 23.44 -21.12
N GLY A 82 34.11 22.25 -21.40
CA GLY A 82 35.45 22.01 -21.94
C GLY A 82 35.59 22.81 -23.22
N THR A 83 36.28 23.94 -23.11
CA THR A 83 36.69 24.81 -24.19
C THR A 83 37.19 23.95 -25.35
N PRO A 84 36.82 24.21 -26.62
CA PRO A 84 37.48 23.55 -27.73
C PRO A 84 38.95 23.95 -27.62
N THR A 85 39.78 23.07 -27.08
CA THR A 85 41.24 23.22 -27.15
C THR A 85 41.52 23.42 -28.62
N PRO A 86 42.00 24.61 -29.04
CA PRO A 86 42.45 24.76 -30.40
C PRO A 86 43.53 23.69 -30.55
N LEU A 87 43.26 22.72 -31.43
CA LEU A 87 44.26 21.76 -31.87
C LEU A 87 45.54 22.57 -32.11
N PRO A 88 46.70 22.15 -31.55
CA PRO A 88 47.94 22.89 -31.78
C PRO A 88 48.09 23.03 -33.29
N SER A 89 47.98 24.27 -33.79
CA SER A 89 48.24 24.59 -35.18
C SER A 89 49.65 24.12 -35.46
N GLY A 90 49.77 23.08 -36.28
CA GLY A 90 51.03 22.63 -36.83
C GLY A 90 51.52 23.68 -37.81
N ASP A 91 51.96 24.81 -37.28
CA ASP A 91 52.83 25.73 -38.00
C ASP A 91 54.01 26.00 -37.08
N ASP A 92 55.12 25.38 -37.44
CA ASP A 92 56.44 25.98 -37.37
C ASP A 92 57.45 24.90 -37.80
N SER A 93 57.89 24.96 -39.06
CA SER A 93 59.33 25.10 -39.41
C SER A 93 59.65 24.63 -40.83
N ARG A 94 60.01 25.63 -41.67
CA ARG A 94 60.93 25.60 -42.82
C ARG A 94 60.46 25.07 -44.19
#